data_AF-D3ILD4-F1
#
_entry.id   AF-D3ILD4-F1
#
_cell.length_a   1.000
_cell.length_b   1.000
_cell.length_c   1.000
_cell.angle_alpha   90.00
_cell.angle_beta   90.00
_cell.angle_gamma   90.00
#
_symmetry.space_group_name_H-M   'P 1'
#
loop_
_entity.id
_entity.type
_entity.pdbx_description
1 polymer ?
#
loop_
_entity_poly.entity_id
_entity_poly.type
_entity_poly.pdbx_seq_one_letter_code
_entity_poly.pdbx_strand_id
1 'polypeptide(L)'
;MIKNARLETQKLRNLSFLIYIMCFLGKRLVYSSMFFVTLQLKYHNSNRFMTETKKIRTALVSVFHKDGLNELLAKLNDEGVKFLSTGGTRQFIEELGYECGAVEDLTAYPSILGGRVKTLHPKVFGGILARRDNHADKAQMEQYDINPIDLVIVDLYPFEETVASGANQSDIIEKIDIGGISLIRAGAKNFNDVVIVPSKNEYGMLLDILKASGANTTLAQRKAFATRAFGVSSHYDTAIHAWFEANNA
;
A
#
# COMPACT_ATOMS: atom_id res chain seq x y z
N MET A 1 22.78 6.50 19.38
CA MET A 1 21.62 5.60 19.61
C MET A 1 21.77 4.20 19.00
N ILE A 2 22.31 4.03 17.78
CA ILE A 2 22.41 2.70 17.11
C ILE A 2 23.43 1.75 17.77
N LYS A 3 24.54 2.24 18.33
CA LYS A 3 25.53 1.41 19.03
C LYS A 3 24.97 0.76 20.32
N ASN A 4 24.06 1.43 21.01
CA ASN A 4 23.46 0.91 22.25
C ASN A 4 22.46 -0.22 21.97
N ALA A 5 21.73 -0.15 20.85
CA ALA A 5 20.82 -1.22 20.43
C ALA A 5 21.57 -2.52 20.10
N ARG A 6 22.75 -2.41 19.46
CA ARG A 6 23.58 -3.57 19.10
C ARG A 6 24.22 -4.23 20.33
N LEU A 7 24.68 -3.45 21.31
CA LEU A 7 25.17 -3.97 22.60
C LEU A 7 24.06 -4.66 23.40
N GLU A 8 22.84 -4.11 23.43
CA GLU A 8 21.68 -4.71 24.08
C GLU A 8 21.30 -6.06 23.45
N THR A 9 21.26 -6.14 22.11
CA THR A 9 20.97 -7.41 21.41
C THR A 9 22.02 -8.50 21.66
N GLN A 10 23.28 -8.11 21.86
CA GLN A 10 24.37 -9.04 22.13
C GLN A 10 24.35 -9.53 23.60
N LYS A 11 23.97 -8.65 24.55
CA LYS A 11 23.70 -9.02 25.94
C LYS A 11 22.50 -9.98 26.06
N LEU A 12 21.42 -9.75 25.30
CA LEU A 12 20.22 -10.59 25.30
C LEU A 12 20.47 -11.99 24.71
N ARG A 13 21.32 -12.09 23.68
CA ARG A 13 21.78 -13.38 23.14
C ARG A 13 22.63 -14.16 24.14
N ASN A 14 23.56 -13.48 24.82
CA ASN A 14 24.38 -14.10 25.85
C ASN A 14 23.54 -14.54 27.07
N LEU A 15 22.50 -13.79 27.43
CA LEU A 15 21.58 -14.16 28.52
C LEU A 15 20.70 -15.37 28.16
N SER A 16 20.23 -15.45 26.92
CA SER A 16 19.45 -16.60 26.43
C SER A 16 20.30 -17.88 26.36
N PHE A 17 21.57 -17.76 26.00
CA PHE A 17 22.53 -18.88 25.99
C PHE A 17 22.89 -19.32 27.42
N LEU A 18 23.02 -18.39 28.36
CA LEU A 18 23.29 -18.67 29.78
C LEU A 18 22.09 -19.36 30.46
N ILE A 19 20.86 -18.97 30.12
CA ILE A 19 19.63 -19.63 30.61
C ILE A 19 19.55 -21.07 30.07
N TYR A 20 19.90 -21.30 28.80
CA TYR A 20 19.90 -22.64 28.20
C TYR A 20 20.94 -23.58 28.86
N ILE A 21 22.14 -23.07 29.17
CA ILE A 21 23.18 -23.81 29.91
C ILE A 21 22.75 -24.08 31.35
N MET A 22 22.11 -23.11 32.01
CA MET A 22 21.62 -23.25 33.40
C MET A 22 20.42 -24.21 33.51
N CYS A 23 19.60 -24.36 32.46
CA CYS A 23 18.55 -25.38 32.40
C CYS A 23 19.10 -26.79 32.17
N PHE A 24 20.25 -26.93 31.51
CA PHE A 24 20.89 -28.24 31.27
C PHE A 24 21.71 -28.74 32.47
N LEU A 25 22.22 -27.82 33.29
CA LEU A 25 22.89 -28.10 34.56
C LEU A 25 21.92 -27.82 35.71
N GLY A 26 21.08 -28.80 36.07
CA GLY A 26 19.96 -28.71 37.02
C GLY A 26 20.22 -28.03 38.38
N LYS A 27 20.42 -26.71 38.37
CA LYS A 27 20.51 -25.85 39.55
C LYS A 27 19.30 -24.92 39.57
N ARG A 28 18.49 -25.09 40.60
CA ARG A 28 17.26 -24.36 40.89
C ARG A 28 17.61 -22.90 41.23
N LEU A 29 17.64 -22.01 40.23
CA LEU A 29 17.75 -20.58 40.48
C LEU A 29 16.34 -20.01 40.72
N VAL A 30 16.13 -19.49 41.93
CA VAL A 30 14.94 -18.70 42.28
C VAL A 30 15.06 -17.35 41.57
N TYR A 31 14.48 -17.23 40.38
CA TYR A 31 14.33 -15.95 39.69
C TYR A 31 13.05 -15.24 40.15
N SER A 32 13.19 -13.98 40.56
CA SER A 32 12.08 -13.13 41.00
C SER A 32 11.01 -13.01 39.91
N SER A 33 9.74 -13.21 40.30
CA SER A 33 8.54 -13.17 39.44
C SER A 33 8.46 -11.91 38.58
N MET A 34 9.03 -10.80 39.06
CA MET A 34 9.01 -9.50 38.40
C MET A 34 9.82 -9.47 37.08
N PHE A 35 10.90 -10.27 36.98
CA PHE A 35 11.72 -10.34 35.76
C PHE A 35 11.04 -11.15 34.65
N PHE A 36 10.37 -12.24 35.02
CA PHE A 36 9.57 -13.06 34.09
C PHE A 36 8.36 -12.28 33.54
N VAL A 37 7.68 -11.50 34.39
CA VAL A 37 6.56 -10.64 33.97
C VAL A 37 7.03 -9.54 33.01
N THR A 38 8.18 -8.93 33.25
CA THR A 38 8.73 -7.88 32.37
C THR A 38 9.17 -8.44 31.01
N LEU A 39 9.74 -9.66 30.99
CA LEU A 39 10.12 -10.34 29.75
C LEU A 39 8.89 -10.81 28.98
N GLN A 40 7.86 -11.35 29.65
CA GLN A 40 6.58 -11.66 29.02
C GLN A 40 5.88 -10.41 28.48
N LEU A 41 5.87 -9.30 29.21
CA LEU A 41 5.27 -8.04 28.73
C LEU A 41 6.02 -7.47 27.52
N LYS A 42 7.36 -7.53 27.51
CA LYS A 42 8.16 -7.14 26.34
C LYS A 42 7.96 -8.09 25.15
N TYR A 43 7.87 -9.39 25.39
CA TYR A 43 7.59 -10.39 24.35
C TYR A 43 6.16 -10.22 23.81
N HIS A 44 5.17 -10.00 24.66
CA HIS A 44 3.77 -9.77 24.31
C HIS A 44 3.58 -8.43 23.58
N ASN A 45 4.34 -7.38 23.93
CA ASN A 45 4.35 -6.11 23.19
C ASN A 45 5.08 -6.21 21.84
N SER A 46 6.18 -6.98 21.75
CA SER A 46 6.82 -7.27 20.46
C SER A 46 5.93 -8.16 19.56
N ASN A 47 5.10 -9.02 20.15
CA ASN A 47 4.15 -9.88 19.42
C ASN A 47 2.83 -9.17 19.08
N ARG A 48 2.49 -8.03 19.69
CA ARG A 48 1.37 -7.18 19.20
C ARG A 48 1.64 -6.60 17.82
N PHE A 49 2.91 -6.44 17.44
CA PHE A 49 3.31 -6.04 16.09
C PHE A 49 3.28 -7.20 15.08
N MET A 50 3.12 -8.44 15.55
CA MET A 50 2.95 -9.62 14.73
C MET A 50 1.45 -9.92 14.62
N THR A 51 0.90 -9.86 13.41
CA THR A 51 -0.47 -10.31 13.01
C THR A 51 -1.63 -9.33 13.09
N GLU A 52 -1.44 -8.02 12.91
CA GLU A 52 -2.61 -7.17 12.62
C GLU A 52 -3.08 -7.36 11.17
N THR A 53 -4.04 -8.27 11.01
CA THR A 53 -4.76 -8.49 9.74
C THR A 53 -5.76 -7.37 9.51
N LYS A 54 -5.79 -6.82 8.29
CA LYS A 54 -6.77 -5.81 7.88
C LYS A 54 -7.60 -6.36 6.72
N LYS A 55 -8.92 -6.19 6.82
CA LYS A 55 -9.87 -6.53 5.75
C LYS A 55 -9.95 -5.38 4.75
N ILE A 56 -9.79 -5.69 3.46
CA ILE A 56 -10.07 -4.81 2.33
C ILE A 56 -11.59 -4.73 2.19
N ARG A 57 -12.16 -3.52 2.29
CA ARG A 57 -13.59 -3.27 2.08
C ARG A 57 -13.84 -2.38 0.87
N THR A 58 -12.93 -1.45 0.60
CA THR A 58 -13.04 -0.52 -0.53
C THR A 58 -11.74 -0.52 -1.33
N ALA A 59 -11.86 -0.68 -2.64
CA ALA A 59 -10.76 -0.65 -3.60
C ALA A 59 -10.91 0.51 -4.58
N LEU A 60 -9.90 1.39 -4.62
CA LEU A 60 -9.75 2.39 -5.68
C LEU A 60 -8.96 1.75 -6.83
N VAL A 61 -9.57 1.64 -8.01
CA VAL A 61 -8.96 1.06 -9.21
C VAL A 61 -8.83 2.13 -10.27
N SER A 62 -7.60 2.47 -10.68
CA SER A 62 -7.32 3.47 -11.71
C SER A 62 -6.17 2.99 -12.57
N VAL A 63 -6.49 2.26 -13.65
CA VAL A 63 -5.47 1.63 -14.48
C VAL A 63 -5.61 2.00 -15.96
N PHE A 64 -4.47 2.13 -16.61
CA PHE A 64 -4.35 2.17 -18.05
C PHE A 64 -4.51 0.75 -18.63
N HIS A 65 -3.70 -0.21 -18.19
CA HIS A 65 -3.74 -1.60 -18.67
C HIS A 65 -4.72 -2.45 -17.88
N LYS A 66 -5.61 -3.15 -18.59
CA LYS A 66 -6.69 -3.97 -18.01
C LYS A 66 -6.41 -5.48 -18.11
N ASP A 67 -5.34 -5.86 -18.79
CA ASP A 67 -4.96 -7.27 -18.98
C ASP A 67 -4.71 -7.95 -17.62
N GLY A 68 -5.40 -9.08 -17.39
CA GLY A 68 -5.31 -9.84 -16.15
C GLY A 68 -6.01 -9.22 -14.94
N LEU A 69 -6.66 -8.06 -15.09
CA LEU A 69 -7.38 -7.41 -13.99
C LEU A 69 -8.72 -8.11 -13.66
N ASN A 70 -9.34 -8.76 -14.66
CA ASN A 70 -10.64 -9.40 -14.54
C ASN A 70 -10.71 -10.48 -13.45
N GLU A 71 -9.71 -11.37 -13.35
CA GLU A 71 -9.69 -12.42 -12.32
C GLU A 71 -9.54 -11.83 -10.91
N LEU A 72 -8.73 -10.78 -10.78
CA LEU A 72 -8.54 -10.06 -9.53
C LEU A 72 -9.83 -9.35 -9.09
N LEU A 73 -10.52 -8.66 -10.01
CA LEU A 73 -11.79 -7.99 -9.72
C LEU A 73 -12.88 -8.97 -9.35
N ALA A 74 -13.00 -10.10 -10.07
CA ALA A 74 -13.96 -11.15 -9.73
C ALA A 74 -13.76 -11.63 -8.29
N LYS A 75 -12.51 -11.95 -7.91
CA LYS A 75 -12.22 -12.41 -6.56
C LYS A 75 -12.48 -11.35 -5.49
N LEU A 76 -12.18 -10.07 -5.77
CA LEU A 76 -12.49 -8.97 -4.85
C LEU A 76 -14.01 -8.77 -4.69
N ASN A 77 -14.76 -8.86 -5.79
CA ASN A 77 -16.22 -8.77 -5.77
C ASN A 77 -16.85 -9.91 -4.95
N ASP A 78 -16.37 -11.14 -5.12
CA ASP A 78 -16.83 -12.31 -4.35
C ASP A 78 -16.61 -12.15 -2.83
N GLU A 79 -15.60 -11.37 -2.43
CA GLU A 79 -15.31 -11.04 -1.03
C GLU A 79 -16.11 -9.83 -0.52
N GLY A 80 -16.95 -9.23 -1.37
CA GLY A 80 -17.80 -8.07 -1.07
C GLY A 80 -17.05 -6.74 -1.04
N VAL A 81 -15.92 -6.64 -1.76
CA VAL A 81 -15.16 -5.39 -1.86
C VAL A 81 -15.87 -4.41 -2.79
N LYS A 82 -16.08 -3.18 -2.31
CA LYS A 82 -16.67 -2.09 -3.10
C LYS A 82 -15.62 -1.45 -4.00
N PHE A 83 -15.96 -1.20 -5.26
CA PHE A 83 -15.07 -0.54 -6.20
C PHE A 83 -15.33 0.96 -6.30
N LEU A 84 -14.25 1.73 -6.39
CA LEU A 84 -14.22 3.14 -6.76
C LEU A 84 -13.31 3.28 -7.98
N SER A 85 -13.75 4.00 -9.00
CA SER A 85 -12.95 4.19 -10.22
C SER A 85 -13.33 5.46 -10.99
N THR A 86 -12.59 5.72 -12.08
CA THR A 86 -12.83 6.85 -13.00
C THR A 86 -12.77 6.39 -14.45
N GLY A 87 -13.47 7.11 -15.32
CA GLY A 87 -13.39 6.98 -16.78
C GLY A 87 -13.46 5.53 -17.29
N GLY A 88 -12.55 5.18 -18.20
CA GLY A 88 -12.54 3.86 -18.84
C GLY A 88 -12.22 2.67 -17.91
N THR A 89 -11.69 2.89 -16.71
CA THR A 89 -11.52 1.79 -15.73
C THR A 89 -12.86 1.45 -15.08
N ARG A 90 -13.66 2.47 -14.75
CA ARG A 90 -15.03 2.29 -14.23
C ARG A 90 -15.89 1.53 -15.23
N GLN A 91 -15.90 1.98 -16.48
CA GLN A 91 -16.67 1.32 -17.55
C GLN A 91 -16.31 -0.16 -17.67
N PHE A 92 -15.01 -0.49 -17.64
CA PHE A 92 -14.56 -1.88 -17.69
C PHE A 92 -15.07 -2.72 -16.51
N ILE A 93 -15.09 -2.17 -15.28
CA ILE A 93 -15.62 -2.86 -14.10
C ILE A 93 -17.13 -3.10 -14.24
N GLU A 94 -17.87 -2.10 -14.72
CA GLU A 94 -19.32 -2.19 -14.94
C GLU A 94 -19.68 -3.18 -16.07
N GLU A 95 -18.89 -3.25 -17.14
CA GLU A 95 -19.03 -4.21 -18.25
C GLU A 95 -18.83 -5.67 -17.79
N LEU A 96 -18.04 -5.89 -16.73
CA LEU A 96 -17.91 -7.20 -16.08
C LEU A 96 -19.11 -7.54 -15.17
N GLY A 97 -20.06 -6.61 -15.00
CA GLY A 97 -21.27 -6.78 -14.19
C GLY A 97 -21.12 -6.41 -12.72
N TYR A 98 -20.05 -5.68 -12.33
CA TYR A 98 -19.81 -5.28 -10.94
C TYR A 98 -20.22 -3.84 -10.68
N GLU A 99 -20.74 -3.57 -9.47
CA GLU A 99 -21.04 -2.21 -9.03
C GLU A 99 -19.74 -1.42 -8.81
N CYS A 100 -19.66 -0.22 -9.39
CA CYS A 100 -18.51 0.67 -9.23
C CYS A 100 -18.95 2.10 -8.99
N GLY A 101 -18.57 2.65 -7.83
CA GLY A 101 -18.76 4.07 -7.53
C GLY A 101 -17.82 4.95 -8.37
N ALA A 102 -18.27 6.16 -8.72
CA ALA A 102 -17.43 7.16 -9.35
C ALA A 102 -16.58 7.87 -8.30
N VAL A 103 -15.30 8.14 -8.61
CA VAL A 103 -14.49 9.03 -7.76
C VAL A 103 -15.01 10.47 -7.85
N GLU A 104 -15.56 10.86 -9.00
CA GLU A 104 -16.17 12.16 -9.23
C GLU A 104 -17.31 12.46 -8.24
N ASP A 105 -18.06 11.43 -7.83
CA ASP A 105 -19.12 11.54 -6.82
C ASP A 105 -18.56 11.87 -5.43
N LEU A 106 -17.31 11.49 -5.16
CA LEU A 106 -16.61 11.81 -3.90
C LEU A 106 -16.03 13.22 -3.92
N THR A 107 -15.52 13.67 -5.06
CA THR A 107 -14.79 14.94 -5.14
C THR A 107 -15.70 16.14 -5.32
N ALA A 108 -16.95 15.94 -5.78
CA ALA A 108 -17.87 17.01 -6.16
C ALA A 108 -17.34 17.95 -7.27
N TYR A 109 -16.22 17.58 -7.91
CA TYR A 109 -15.64 18.29 -9.04
C TYR A 109 -15.63 17.38 -10.26
N PRO A 110 -16.04 17.88 -11.44
CA PRO A 110 -15.90 17.13 -12.68
C PRO A 110 -14.43 16.96 -13.05
N SER A 111 -14.13 16.04 -13.97
CA SER A 111 -12.81 15.95 -14.59
C SER A 111 -12.51 17.26 -15.35
N ILE A 112 -11.51 18.01 -14.88
CA ILE A 112 -11.06 19.28 -15.48
C ILE A 112 -9.64 19.17 -16.03
N LEU A 113 -9.23 20.15 -16.84
CA LEU A 113 -7.86 20.26 -17.40
C LEU A 113 -7.43 19.00 -18.17
N GLY A 114 -8.30 18.44 -19.00
CA GLY A 114 -8.02 17.23 -19.77
C GLY A 114 -7.82 15.97 -18.91
N GLY A 115 -8.29 15.97 -17.66
CA GLY A 115 -8.15 14.83 -16.74
C GLY A 115 -6.86 14.82 -15.90
N ARG A 116 -6.04 15.88 -15.98
CA ARG A 116 -4.77 16.01 -15.23
C ARG A 116 -4.93 16.00 -13.70
N VAL A 117 -6.11 16.38 -13.19
CA VAL A 117 -6.37 16.52 -11.74
C VAL A 117 -7.54 15.68 -11.24
N LYS A 118 -7.83 14.54 -11.89
CA LYS A 118 -8.99 13.68 -11.59
C LYS A 118 -9.04 13.11 -10.16
N THR A 119 -7.88 12.72 -9.61
CA THR A 119 -7.80 12.03 -8.30
C THR A 119 -7.14 12.85 -7.20
N LEU A 120 -6.59 14.03 -7.53
CA LEU A 120 -5.84 14.90 -6.62
C LEU A 120 -6.78 15.69 -5.68
N HIS A 121 -7.52 14.95 -4.84
CA HIS A 121 -8.55 15.51 -3.97
C HIS A 121 -8.41 15.03 -2.52
N PRO A 122 -8.65 15.90 -1.50
CA PRO A 122 -8.58 15.51 -0.09
C PRO A 122 -9.49 14.34 0.31
N LYS A 123 -10.68 14.18 -0.31
CA LYS A 123 -11.53 13.02 -0.02
C LYS A 123 -10.89 11.69 -0.46
N VAL A 124 -10.16 11.68 -1.57
CA VAL A 124 -9.45 10.48 -2.05
C VAL A 124 -8.21 10.23 -1.20
N PHE A 125 -7.34 11.25 -1.07
CA PHE A 125 -6.08 11.10 -0.36
C PHE A 125 -6.27 10.98 1.16
N GLY A 126 -7.27 11.62 1.75
CA GLY A 126 -7.66 11.40 3.15
C GLY A 126 -8.20 9.99 3.37
N GLY A 127 -8.97 9.47 2.41
CA GLY A 127 -9.41 8.09 2.40
C GLY A 127 -8.24 7.10 2.42
N ILE A 128 -7.14 7.41 1.73
CA ILE A 128 -5.93 6.56 1.68
C ILE A 128 -5.01 6.79 2.88
N LEU A 129 -4.75 8.05 3.29
CA LEU A 129 -3.65 8.43 4.17
C LEU A 129 -4.02 8.53 5.65
N ALA A 130 -5.31 8.61 5.99
CA ALA A 130 -5.71 8.71 7.39
C ALA A 130 -5.34 7.44 8.15
N ARG A 131 -4.72 7.61 9.32
CA ARG A 131 -4.28 6.50 10.18
C ARG A 131 -5.47 5.95 10.94
N ARG A 132 -5.76 4.66 10.76
CA ARG A 132 -7.00 4.05 11.29
C ARG A 132 -6.98 3.84 12.79
N ASP A 133 -5.85 4.04 13.46
CA ASP A 133 -5.70 3.99 14.91
C ASP A 133 -5.66 5.38 15.56
N ASN A 134 -5.57 6.46 14.77
CA ASN A 134 -5.47 7.82 15.27
C ASN A 134 -6.86 8.46 15.47
N HIS A 135 -7.18 8.88 16.70
CA HIS A 135 -8.47 9.48 17.03
C HIS A 135 -8.72 10.83 16.35
N ALA A 136 -7.69 11.66 16.16
CA ALA A 136 -7.84 12.95 15.49
C ALA A 136 -8.12 12.77 14.00
N ASP A 137 -7.40 11.86 13.32
CA ASP A 137 -7.63 11.54 11.92
C ASP A 137 -9.08 11.01 11.71
N LYS A 138 -9.57 10.12 12.61
CA LYS A 138 -10.95 9.62 12.55
C LYS A 138 -12.00 10.72 12.67
N ALA A 139 -11.82 11.63 13.64
CA ALA A 139 -12.74 12.75 13.82
C ALA A 139 -12.78 13.66 12.60
N GLN A 140 -11.62 13.91 11.98
CA GLN A 140 -11.55 14.66 10.73
C GLN A 140 -12.20 13.91 9.56
N MET A 141 -12.00 12.60 9.45
CA MET A 141 -12.65 11.79 8.41
C MET A 141 -14.17 11.86 8.52
N GLU A 142 -14.71 11.77 9.73
CA GLU A 142 -16.16 11.91 9.97
C GLU A 142 -16.65 13.33 9.65
N GLN A 143 -15.96 14.35 10.16
CA GLN A 143 -16.32 15.76 9.93
C GLN A 143 -16.38 16.13 8.44
N TYR A 144 -15.47 15.59 7.63
CA TYR A 144 -15.34 15.93 6.21
C TYR A 144 -15.91 14.86 5.27
N ASP A 145 -16.66 13.88 5.81
CA ASP A 145 -17.29 12.81 5.03
C ASP A 145 -16.28 12.07 4.13
N ILE A 146 -15.18 11.64 4.74
CA ILE A 146 -14.07 10.94 4.08
C ILE A 146 -14.18 9.45 4.41
N ASN A 147 -14.49 8.65 3.41
CA ASN A 147 -14.55 7.20 3.54
C ASN A 147 -13.16 6.56 3.39
N PRO A 148 -12.86 5.49 4.17
CA PRO A 148 -11.60 4.78 4.06
C PRO A 148 -11.48 4.03 2.72
N ILE A 149 -10.27 4.06 2.17
CA ILE A 149 -9.84 3.25 1.03
C ILE A 149 -8.79 2.27 1.56
N ASP A 150 -8.99 0.97 1.34
CA ASP A 150 -8.13 -0.10 1.91
C ASP A 150 -7.21 -0.72 0.86
N LEU A 151 -7.58 -0.63 -0.42
CA LEU A 151 -6.82 -1.12 -1.55
C LEU A 151 -6.75 -0.03 -2.62
N VAL A 152 -5.55 0.20 -3.15
CA VAL A 152 -5.33 1.05 -4.32
C VAL A 152 -4.68 0.19 -5.39
N ILE A 153 -5.33 0.05 -6.55
CA ILE A 153 -4.79 -0.59 -7.75
C ILE A 153 -4.60 0.50 -8.79
N VAL A 154 -3.36 0.72 -9.18
CA VAL A 154 -2.98 1.78 -10.11
C VAL A 154 -1.78 1.33 -10.92
N ASP A 155 -1.73 1.71 -12.19
CA ASP A 155 -0.52 1.67 -13.00
C ASP A 155 -0.30 3.06 -13.62
N LEU A 156 0.93 3.30 -14.05
CA LEU A 156 1.33 4.56 -14.65
C LEU A 156 1.17 4.48 -16.17
N TYR A 157 1.02 5.63 -16.83
CA TYR A 157 1.17 5.69 -18.27
C TYR A 157 2.55 5.15 -18.70
N PRO A 158 2.63 4.44 -19.84
CA PRO A 158 3.87 3.81 -20.30
C PRO A 158 4.83 4.87 -20.87
N PHE A 159 5.45 5.65 -19.99
CA PHE A 159 6.33 6.76 -20.34
C PHE A 159 7.52 6.30 -21.18
N GLU A 160 8.24 5.26 -20.73
CA GLU A 160 9.39 4.71 -21.44
C GLU A 160 9.03 4.18 -22.83
N GLU A 161 7.87 3.52 -22.97
CA GLU A 161 7.38 3.06 -24.27
C GLU A 161 7.02 4.24 -25.19
N THR A 162 6.46 5.31 -24.63
CA THR A 162 6.15 6.54 -25.38
C THR A 162 7.44 7.19 -25.90
N VAL A 163 8.47 7.28 -25.06
CA VAL A 163 9.80 7.76 -25.49
C VAL A 163 10.38 6.87 -26.59
N ALA A 164 10.34 5.55 -26.41
CA ALA A 164 10.87 4.59 -27.39
C ALA A 164 10.10 4.60 -28.74
N SER A 165 8.83 5.01 -28.73
CA SER A 165 8.03 5.13 -29.96
C SER A 165 8.46 6.28 -30.89
N GLY A 166 9.31 7.19 -30.42
CA GLY A 166 9.71 8.39 -31.16
C GLY A 166 8.63 9.48 -31.18
N ALA A 167 7.73 9.47 -30.20
CA ALA A 167 6.73 10.51 -30.02
C ALA A 167 7.38 11.90 -29.87
N ASN A 168 6.67 12.95 -30.29
CA ASN A 168 7.19 14.30 -30.13
C ASN A 168 7.24 14.71 -28.64
N GLN A 169 7.98 15.77 -28.35
CA GLN A 169 8.20 16.25 -26.99
C GLN A 169 6.90 16.54 -26.23
N SER A 170 5.91 17.17 -26.87
CA SER A 170 4.62 17.47 -26.24
C SER A 170 3.86 16.21 -25.83
N ASP A 171 3.87 15.17 -26.67
CA ASP A 171 3.22 13.91 -26.39
C ASP A 171 3.89 13.18 -25.23
N ILE A 172 5.24 13.19 -25.17
CA ILE A 172 5.99 12.62 -24.06
C ILE A 172 5.68 13.34 -22.74
N ILE A 173 5.64 14.67 -22.74
CA ILE A 173 5.30 15.48 -21.56
C ILE A 173 3.87 15.19 -21.09
N GLU A 174 2.92 14.98 -21.99
CA GLU A 174 1.53 14.63 -21.64
C GLU A 174 1.42 13.25 -20.98
N LYS A 175 2.40 12.35 -21.16
CA LYS A 175 2.44 11.04 -20.52
C LYS A 175 3.11 11.01 -19.15
N ILE A 176 3.56 12.15 -18.64
CA ILE A 176 4.04 12.26 -17.25
C ILE A 176 2.83 12.23 -16.30
N ASP A 177 2.67 11.14 -15.56
CA ASP A 177 1.52 10.90 -14.69
C ASP A 177 1.72 11.49 -13.30
N ILE A 178 0.96 12.53 -12.97
CA ILE A 178 0.97 13.17 -11.64
C ILE A 178 0.01 12.46 -10.67
N GLY A 179 -1.13 11.99 -11.17
CA GLY A 179 -2.17 11.39 -10.35
C GLY A 179 -1.78 9.99 -9.89
N GLY A 180 -1.36 9.15 -10.85
CA GLY A 180 -0.95 7.77 -10.61
C GLY A 180 0.22 7.67 -9.64
N ILE A 181 1.28 8.47 -9.84
CA ILE A 181 2.46 8.47 -8.97
C ILE A 181 2.10 8.92 -7.54
N SER A 182 1.19 9.88 -7.42
CA SER A 182 0.72 10.36 -6.12
C SER A 182 -0.08 9.28 -5.37
N LEU A 183 -0.95 8.53 -6.07
CA LEU A 183 -1.69 7.41 -5.50
C LEU A 183 -0.76 6.27 -5.05
N ILE A 184 0.23 5.91 -5.87
CA ILE A 184 1.25 4.90 -5.53
C ILE A 184 1.95 5.26 -4.22
N ARG A 185 2.45 6.50 -4.14
CA ARG A 185 3.19 6.97 -2.95
C ARG A 185 2.30 7.08 -1.72
N ALA A 186 1.04 7.49 -1.88
CA ALA A 186 0.09 7.59 -0.77
C ALA A 186 -0.26 6.21 -0.19
N GLY A 187 -0.60 5.25 -1.05
CA GLY A 187 -0.88 3.87 -0.63
C GLY A 187 0.33 3.20 0.02
N ALA A 188 1.52 3.39 -0.56
CA ALA A 188 2.76 2.85 -0.02
C ALA A 188 3.12 3.47 1.34
N LYS A 189 2.93 4.79 1.51
CA LYS A 189 3.17 5.48 2.79
C LYS A 189 2.30 4.92 3.90
N ASN A 190 1.02 4.63 3.62
CA ASN A 190 0.06 4.16 4.63
C ASN A 190 -0.11 2.64 4.64
N PHE A 191 0.95 1.88 4.40
CA PHE A 191 0.91 0.41 4.36
C PHE A 191 0.45 -0.26 5.67
N ASN A 192 0.40 0.48 6.79
CA ASN A 192 -0.19 -0.03 8.02
C ASN A 192 -1.67 -0.40 7.83
N ASP A 193 -2.38 0.32 6.97
CA ASP A 193 -3.82 0.14 6.75
C ASP A 193 -4.19 -0.14 5.29
N VAL A 194 -3.33 0.24 4.32
CA VAL A 194 -3.63 0.18 2.88
C VAL A 194 -2.75 -0.81 2.14
N VAL A 195 -3.33 -1.54 1.19
CA VAL A 195 -2.62 -2.34 0.17
C VAL A 195 -2.46 -1.48 -1.08
N ILE A 196 -1.24 -1.40 -1.64
CA ILE A 196 -0.97 -0.72 -2.91
C ILE A 196 -0.49 -1.72 -3.96
N VAL A 197 -1.20 -1.81 -5.08
CA VAL A 197 -0.79 -2.56 -6.27
C VAL A 197 -0.35 -1.53 -7.31
N PRO A 198 0.96 -1.34 -7.53
CA PRO A 198 1.51 -0.24 -8.33
C PRO A 198 1.67 -0.59 -9.82
N SER A 199 1.44 -1.84 -10.20
CA SER A 199 1.50 -2.29 -11.59
C SER A 199 0.78 -3.63 -11.78
N LYS A 200 0.55 -4.01 -13.05
CA LYS A 200 0.01 -5.33 -13.43
C LYS A 200 0.85 -6.51 -12.96
N ASN A 201 2.15 -6.32 -12.74
CA ASN A 201 3.06 -7.38 -12.29
C ASN A 201 2.72 -7.87 -10.87
N GLU A 202 1.98 -7.07 -10.11
CA GLU A 202 1.57 -7.38 -8.74
C GLU A 202 0.16 -8.02 -8.66
N TYR A 203 -0.57 -8.15 -9.77
CA TYR A 203 -1.93 -8.72 -9.76
C TYR A 203 -1.96 -10.16 -9.25
N GLY A 204 -1.05 -11.00 -9.78
CA GLY A 204 -0.95 -12.41 -9.35
C GLY A 204 -0.64 -12.53 -7.85
N MET A 205 0.25 -11.68 -7.32
CA MET A 205 0.58 -11.67 -5.91
C MET A 205 -0.62 -11.35 -5.03
N LEU A 206 -1.44 -10.34 -5.40
CA LEU A 206 -2.64 -10.01 -4.62
C LEU A 206 -3.68 -11.12 -4.75
N LEU A 207 -3.88 -11.64 -5.96
CA LEU A 207 -4.82 -12.73 -6.22
C LEU A 207 -4.51 -13.98 -5.39
N ASP A 208 -3.24 -14.37 -5.27
CA ASP A 208 -2.82 -15.50 -4.43
C ASP A 208 -3.16 -15.28 -2.95
N ILE A 209 -2.98 -14.05 -2.46
CA ILE A 209 -3.36 -13.68 -1.09
C ILE A 209 -4.88 -13.78 -0.91
N LEU A 210 -5.66 -13.27 -1.87
CA LEU A 210 -7.12 -13.33 -1.82
C LEU A 210 -7.64 -14.78 -1.87
N LYS A 211 -7.01 -15.65 -2.68
CA LYS A 211 -7.34 -17.08 -2.74
C LYS A 211 -7.02 -17.79 -1.42
N ALA A 212 -5.91 -17.44 -0.77
CA ALA A 212 -5.46 -18.09 0.46
C ALA A 212 -6.15 -17.58 1.74
N SER A 213 -6.56 -16.32 1.79
CA SER A 213 -6.99 -15.66 3.04
C SER A 213 -8.21 -14.74 2.89
N GLY A 214 -8.89 -14.79 1.74
CA GLY A 214 -9.95 -13.87 1.38
C GLY A 214 -9.45 -12.42 1.31
N ALA A 215 -10.34 -11.46 1.44
CA ALA A 215 -10.00 -10.03 1.44
C ALA A 215 -9.23 -9.56 2.70
N ASN A 216 -8.42 -10.41 3.35
CA ASN A 216 -7.63 -10.07 4.53
C ASN A 216 -6.13 -10.07 4.20
N THR A 217 -5.44 -9.02 4.61
CA THR A 217 -3.98 -8.91 4.45
C THR A 217 -3.29 -8.75 5.79
N THR A 218 -2.10 -9.34 5.90
CA THR A 218 -1.19 -9.11 7.01
C THR A 218 -0.36 -7.83 6.80
N LEU A 219 0.15 -7.26 7.89
CA LEU A 219 1.08 -6.13 7.82
C LEU A 219 2.31 -6.42 6.95
N ALA A 220 2.83 -7.65 7.00
CA ALA A 220 3.99 -8.06 6.20
C ALA A 220 3.70 -8.04 4.70
N GLN A 221 2.53 -8.53 4.28
CA GLN A 221 2.08 -8.46 2.89
C GLN A 221 1.92 -7.00 2.43
N ARG A 222 1.24 -6.16 3.22
CA ARG A 222 1.09 -4.73 2.88
C ARG A 222 2.43 -4.01 2.73
N LYS A 223 3.39 -4.31 3.63
CA LYS A 223 4.76 -3.77 3.54
C LYS A 223 5.51 -4.25 2.30
N ALA A 224 5.31 -5.50 1.87
CA ALA A 224 5.91 -6.01 0.64
C ALA A 224 5.39 -5.25 -0.59
N PHE A 225 4.08 -5.02 -0.67
CA PHE A 225 3.46 -4.18 -1.71
C PHE A 225 3.99 -2.75 -1.69
N ALA A 226 4.08 -2.12 -0.52
CA ALA A 226 4.65 -0.77 -0.38
C ALA A 226 6.11 -0.68 -0.83
N THR A 227 6.89 -1.74 -0.60
CA THR A 227 8.30 -1.80 -1.05
C THR A 227 8.38 -1.82 -2.57
N ARG A 228 7.53 -2.63 -3.23
CA ARG A 228 7.42 -2.66 -4.70
C ARG A 228 6.94 -1.33 -5.26
N ALA A 229 5.94 -0.72 -4.62
CA ALA A 229 5.38 0.57 -5.01
C ALA A 229 6.43 1.69 -5.01
N PHE A 230 7.27 1.79 -3.98
CA PHE A 230 8.38 2.76 -3.99
C PHE A 230 9.46 2.41 -5.03
N GLY A 231 9.67 1.14 -5.34
CA GLY A 231 10.50 0.70 -6.47
C GLY A 231 9.96 1.21 -7.80
N VAL A 232 8.67 1.02 -8.08
CA VAL A 232 8.00 1.52 -9.28
C VAL A 232 8.10 3.04 -9.39
N SER A 233 7.82 3.77 -8.29
CA SER A 233 7.91 5.23 -8.34
C SER A 233 9.34 5.74 -8.57
N SER A 234 10.33 5.08 -7.94
CA SER A 234 11.74 5.46 -8.11
C SER A 234 12.23 5.24 -9.54
N HIS A 235 11.84 4.11 -10.15
CA HIS A 235 12.16 3.79 -11.54
C HIS A 235 11.54 4.82 -12.49
N TYR A 236 10.25 5.13 -12.29
CA TYR A 236 9.52 6.09 -13.12
C TYR A 236 10.15 7.48 -13.12
N ASP A 237 10.47 8.02 -11.94
CA ASP A 237 11.10 9.35 -11.83
C ASP A 237 12.52 9.37 -12.43
N THR A 238 13.25 8.24 -12.35
CA THR A 238 14.57 8.09 -12.97
C THR A 238 14.47 8.12 -14.50
N ALA A 239 13.48 7.44 -15.09
CA ALA A 239 13.24 7.47 -16.52
C ALA A 239 12.88 8.88 -17.03
N ILE A 240 12.03 9.61 -16.29
CA ILE A 240 11.69 11.00 -16.62
C ILE A 240 12.94 11.89 -16.55
N HIS A 241 13.73 11.78 -15.48
CA HIS A 241 14.95 12.55 -15.31
C HIS A 241 15.94 12.32 -16.46
N ALA A 242 16.20 11.05 -16.81
CA ALA A 242 17.11 10.69 -17.89
C ALA A 242 16.63 11.25 -19.24
N TRP A 243 15.32 11.25 -19.49
CA TRP A 243 14.77 11.86 -20.71
C TRP A 243 15.03 13.38 -20.74
N PHE A 244 14.76 14.11 -19.65
CA PHE A 244 15.04 15.56 -19.61
C PHE A 244 16.53 15.86 -19.73
N GLU A 245 17.41 15.06 -19.10
CA GLU A 245 18.87 15.21 -19.21
C GLU A 245 19.33 15.09 -20.67
N ALA A 246 18.87 14.05 -21.38
CA ALA A 246 19.23 13.81 -22.77
C ALA A 246 18.71 14.88 -23.74
N ASN A 247 17.63 15.60 -23.38
CA ASN A 247 16.99 16.64 -24.20
C ASN A 247 17.32 18.07 -23.75
N ASN A 248 18.23 18.23 -22.77
CA ASN A 248 18.77 19.54 -22.36
C ASN A 248 20.02 19.96 -23.17
N ALA A 249 20.41 19.19 -24.19
CA ALA A 249 21.56 19.43 -25.06
C ALA A 249 21.16 20.03 -26.41
#